data_AF-A0A836QL94-F1
#
_entry.id   AF-A0A836QL94-F1
#
_cell.length_a   1.000
_cell.length_b   1.000
_cell.length_c   1.000
_cell.angle_alpha   90.00
_cell.angle_beta   90.00
_cell.angle_gamma   90.00
#
_symmetry.space_group_name_H-M   'P 1'
#
loop_
_entity.id
_entity.type
_entity.pdbx_description
1 polymer ?
#
loop_
_entity_poly.entity_id
_entity_poly.type
_entity_poly.pdbx_seq_one_letter_code
_entity_poly.pdbx_strand_id
1 'polypeptide(L)'
;MTAILQKTIKSPISCTGIGLHSGINVNMALRPAPVGTGIVFTRIDQGNALLPAAYDLVAETRLGTTLRNGDGVGLAAVEHLMAALWGCEIDNLFVDIDGPEVPAMDGSAAPFVFLMECAGVVEQGASRQAVRVCRSVEVIDGDKRIALTPADDFSVDLLIDFDNPTIARQSSCFHGGSFAFKTEISRARTFGFANEVAALHAAGFALGGSLENAVVVGENRVLNEGG
;
A
#
# COMPACT_ATOMS: atom_id res chain seq x y z
N MET A 1 27.57 -4.70 -16.33
CA MET A 1 26.33 -4.11 -15.80
C MET A 1 26.71 -3.27 -14.60
N THR A 2 26.37 -1.99 -14.61
CA THR A 2 26.48 -1.14 -13.42
C THR A 2 25.52 -1.68 -12.35
N ALA A 3 25.97 -1.77 -11.10
CA ALA A 3 25.11 -2.25 -10.02
C ALA A 3 23.95 -1.26 -9.82
N ILE A 4 22.72 -1.78 -9.72
CA ILE A 4 21.57 -0.97 -9.25
C ILE A 4 21.78 -0.75 -7.76
N LEU A 5 21.78 0.51 -7.34
CA LEU A 5 22.03 0.90 -5.94
C LEU A 5 20.73 0.98 -5.14
N GLN A 6 20.83 0.77 -3.83
CA GLN A 6 19.73 1.01 -2.91
C GLN A 6 19.35 2.48 -2.90
N LYS A 7 18.08 2.79 -2.63
CA LYS A 7 17.60 4.18 -2.54
C LYS A 7 16.88 4.49 -1.23
N THR A 8 16.96 5.75 -0.85
CA THR A 8 16.21 6.39 0.23
C THR A 8 15.72 7.76 -0.26
N ILE A 9 14.84 8.43 0.49
CA ILE A 9 14.52 9.84 0.23
C ILE A 9 15.67 10.78 0.64
N LYS A 10 15.77 11.95 0.03
CA LYS A 10 16.83 12.96 0.27
C LYS A 10 16.59 13.77 1.54
N SER A 11 15.34 14.18 1.76
CA SER A 11 14.92 15.04 2.87
C SER A 11 13.69 14.46 3.54
N PRO A 12 13.51 14.62 4.87
CA PRO A 12 12.26 14.28 5.53
C PRO A 12 11.05 15.01 4.93
N ILE A 13 9.91 14.34 4.89
CA ILE A 13 8.63 14.93 4.49
C ILE A 13 7.50 14.35 5.34
N SER A 14 6.46 15.14 5.61
CA SER A 14 5.32 14.71 6.41
C SER A 14 4.00 14.98 5.69
N CYS A 15 2.99 14.20 6.04
CA CYS A 15 1.60 14.45 5.69
C CYS A 15 0.69 14.20 6.88
N THR A 16 -0.53 14.74 6.78
CA THR A 16 -1.61 14.47 7.71
C THR A 16 -2.80 13.97 6.89
N GLY A 17 -3.52 12.99 7.41
CA GLY A 17 -4.73 12.49 6.76
C GLY A 17 -5.58 11.68 7.72
N ILE A 18 -6.78 11.33 7.28
CA ILE A 18 -7.68 10.47 8.03
C ILE A 18 -7.39 9.01 7.69
N GLY A 19 -7.38 8.14 8.69
CA GLY A 19 -7.34 6.71 8.49
C GLY A 19 -8.69 6.20 7.94
N LEU A 20 -8.64 5.31 6.94
CA LEU A 20 -9.84 4.83 6.24
C LEU A 20 -10.80 4.12 7.19
N HIS A 21 -10.29 3.21 8.02
CA HIS A 21 -11.13 2.36 8.84
C HIS A 21 -11.43 2.95 10.21
N SER A 22 -10.41 3.48 10.86
CA SER A 22 -10.50 4.07 12.21
C SER A 22 -11.18 5.43 12.22
N GLY A 23 -11.13 6.18 11.11
CA GLY A 23 -11.59 7.57 11.08
C GLY A 23 -10.74 8.54 11.92
N ILE A 24 -9.56 8.11 12.38
CA ILE A 24 -8.66 8.91 13.21
C ILE A 24 -7.78 9.77 12.31
N ASN A 25 -7.55 11.02 12.70
CA ASN A 25 -6.55 11.87 12.06
C ASN A 25 -5.15 11.43 12.48
N VAL A 26 -4.29 11.21 11.49
CA VAL A 26 -2.95 10.67 11.64
C VAL A 26 -1.95 11.61 10.98
N ASN A 27 -0.88 11.90 11.70
CA ASN A 27 0.34 12.51 11.20
C ASN A 27 1.35 11.42 10.89
N MET A 28 1.87 11.45 9.67
CA MET A 28 2.89 10.53 9.21
C MET A 28 4.10 11.29 8.70
N ALA A 29 5.29 10.91 9.12
CA ALA A 29 6.56 11.47 8.67
C ALA A 29 7.43 10.38 8.05
N LEU A 30 7.96 10.67 6.86
CA LEU A 30 8.86 9.83 6.10
C LEU A 30 10.26 10.40 6.29
N ARG A 31 11.21 9.58 6.74
CA ARG A 31 12.60 10.01 6.98
C ARG A 31 13.60 9.10 6.26
N PRO A 32 14.69 9.67 5.73
CA PRO A 32 15.75 8.87 5.15
C PRO A 32 16.27 7.82 6.13
N ALA A 33 16.60 6.63 5.64
CA ALA A 33 17.20 5.58 6.46
C ALA A 33 18.53 5.08 5.88
N PRO A 34 19.47 4.61 6.72
CA PRO A 34 20.73 4.03 6.27
C PRO A 34 20.55 2.79 5.39
N VAL A 35 21.61 2.44 4.64
CA VAL A 35 21.69 1.20 3.86
C VAL A 35 21.32 -0.02 4.70
N GLY A 36 20.51 -0.91 4.14
CA GLY A 36 20.14 -2.18 4.76
C GLY A 36 19.11 -2.08 5.89
N THR A 37 18.50 -0.90 6.07
CA THR A 37 17.43 -0.72 7.06
C THR A 37 16.13 -1.41 6.62
N GLY A 38 15.83 -1.38 5.32
CA GLY A 38 14.50 -1.72 4.82
C GLY A 38 13.48 -0.62 5.15
N ILE A 39 12.20 -0.96 5.03
CA ILE A 39 11.10 -0.07 5.44
C ILE A 39 10.71 -0.41 6.88
N VAL A 40 10.79 0.58 7.77
CA VAL A 40 10.48 0.41 9.19
C VAL A 40 9.47 1.47 9.62
N PHE A 41 8.31 1.01 10.05
CA PHE A 41 7.31 1.84 10.69
C PHE A 41 7.63 2.03 12.18
N THR A 42 7.37 3.22 12.70
CA THR A 42 7.53 3.58 14.11
C THR A 42 6.23 4.15 14.64
N ARG A 43 5.58 3.45 15.59
CA ARG A 43 4.43 3.96 16.32
C ARG A 43 4.89 4.94 17.40
N ILE A 44 5.02 6.22 17.04
CA ILE A 44 5.56 7.24 17.95
C ILE A 44 4.61 7.54 19.11
N ASP A 45 3.32 7.29 18.93
CA ASP A 45 2.29 7.37 19.97
C ASP A 45 2.29 6.16 20.93
N GLN A 46 3.00 5.08 20.59
CA GLN A 46 3.12 3.87 21.40
C GLN A 46 4.57 3.57 21.77
N GLY A 47 5.26 4.55 22.37
CA GLY A 47 6.60 4.37 22.92
C GLY A 47 7.69 4.13 21.87
N ASN A 48 7.49 4.60 20.64
CA ASN A 48 8.36 4.36 19.48
C ASN A 48 8.50 2.87 19.12
N ALA A 49 7.42 2.10 19.28
CA ALA A 49 7.40 0.70 18.90
C ALA A 49 7.72 0.55 17.40
N LEU A 50 8.68 -0.33 17.09
CA LEU A 50 9.14 -0.58 15.72
C LEU A 50 8.35 -1.72 15.09
N LEU A 51 8.04 -1.54 13.81
CA LEU A 51 7.30 -2.45 12.94
C LEU A 51 8.01 -2.51 11.58
N PRO A 52 9.03 -3.37 11.42
CA PRO A 52 9.59 -3.65 10.10
C PRO A 52 8.50 -4.12 9.13
N ALA A 53 8.52 -3.65 7.88
CA ALA A 53 7.58 -4.08 6.84
C ALA A 53 7.95 -5.49 6.33
N ALA A 54 7.82 -6.49 7.18
CA ALA A 54 8.19 -7.88 6.93
C ALA A 54 6.96 -8.78 6.83
N TYR A 55 6.99 -9.75 5.93
CA TYR A 55 5.85 -10.62 5.63
C TYR A 55 5.41 -11.48 6.83
N ASP A 56 6.34 -11.81 7.73
CA ASP A 56 6.13 -12.60 8.94
C ASP A 56 5.56 -11.78 10.10
N LEU A 57 5.48 -10.46 9.95
CA LEU A 57 4.78 -9.57 10.89
C LEU A 57 3.36 -9.22 10.42
N VAL A 58 2.91 -9.72 9.27
CA VAL A 58 1.51 -9.56 8.83
C VAL A 58 0.60 -10.39 9.73
N ALA A 59 -0.27 -9.71 10.48
CA ALA A 59 -1.12 -10.31 11.52
C ALA A 59 -2.60 -10.39 11.13
N GLU A 60 -3.08 -9.47 10.29
CA GLU A 60 -4.46 -9.48 9.78
C GLU A 60 -4.51 -8.91 8.36
N THR A 61 -5.36 -9.51 7.53
CA THR A 61 -5.54 -9.16 6.11
C THR A 61 -6.98 -8.77 5.76
N ARG A 62 -7.87 -8.70 6.77
CA ARG A 62 -9.27 -8.28 6.57
C ARG A 62 -9.32 -6.77 6.44
N LEU A 63 -9.82 -6.29 5.30
CA LEU A 63 -9.95 -4.85 4.99
C LEU A 63 -8.59 -4.12 4.99
N GLY A 64 -7.57 -4.76 4.45
CA GLY A 64 -6.22 -4.20 4.31
C GLY A 64 -5.16 -5.02 5.03
N THR A 65 -3.92 -4.57 5.00
CA THR A 65 -2.78 -5.28 5.60
C THR A 65 -2.39 -4.66 6.93
N THR A 66 -2.41 -5.46 7.99
CA THR A 66 -2.02 -5.05 9.34
C THR A 66 -0.73 -5.74 9.76
N LEU A 67 0.28 -4.95 10.12
CA LEU A 67 1.49 -5.42 10.78
C LEU A 67 1.27 -5.50 12.29
N ARG A 68 1.91 -6.44 12.97
CA ARG A 68 1.97 -6.52 14.44
C ARG A 68 3.33 -7.02 14.90
N ASN A 69 3.93 -6.33 15.88
CA ASN A 69 5.19 -6.74 16.48
C ASN A 69 4.97 -7.72 17.65
N GLY A 70 6.08 -8.22 18.22
CA GLY A 70 6.04 -9.17 19.34
C GLY A 70 5.41 -8.64 20.62
N ASP A 71 5.35 -7.31 20.79
CA ASP A 71 4.71 -6.65 21.93
C ASP A 71 3.21 -6.40 21.72
N GLY A 72 2.66 -6.85 20.58
CA GLY A 72 1.25 -6.72 20.23
C GLY A 72 0.87 -5.36 19.63
N VAL A 73 1.81 -4.41 19.50
CA VAL A 73 1.58 -3.13 18.82
C VAL A 73 1.37 -3.39 17.32
N GLY A 74 0.32 -2.80 16.75
CA GLY A 74 -0.03 -3.00 15.35
C GLY A 74 -0.13 -1.71 14.54
N LEU A 75 -0.09 -1.84 13.22
CA LEU A 75 -0.32 -0.76 12.28
C LEU A 75 -1.06 -1.30 11.05
N ALA A 76 -2.23 -0.74 10.75
CA ALA A 76 -3.08 -1.19 9.66
C ALA A 76 -2.90 -0.36 8.36
N ALA A 77 -3.45 -0.89 7.27
CA ALA A 77 -3.56 -0.24 5.95
C ALA A 77 -2.21 0.18 5.32
N VAL A 78 -1.15 -0.61 5.50
CA VAL A 78 0.20 -0.25 5.01
C VAL A 78 0.35 -0.35 3.48
N GLU A 79 -0.53 -1.07 2.80
CA GLU A 79 -0.39 -1.54 1.42
C GLU A 79 -0.23 -0.43 0.36
N HIS A 80 -0.98 0.67 0.42
CA HIS A 80 -0.88 1.73 -0.58
C HIS A 80 0.44 2.51 -0.47
N LEU A 81 0.90 2.75 0.76
CA LEU A 81 2.22 3.32 0.98
C LEU A 81 3.31 2.36 0.50
N MET A 82 3.20 1.06 0.81
CA MET A 82 4.14 0.05 0.32
C MET A 82 4.18 -0.03 -1.21
N ALA A 83 3.03 0.07 -1.89
CA ALA A 83 2.95 0.14 -3.34
C ALA A 83 3.66 1.39 -3.89
N ALA A 84 3.45 2.56 -3.27
CA ALA A 84 4.13 3.79 -3.65
C ALA A 84 5.65 3.71 -3.44
N LEU A 85 6.12 3.08 -2.35
CA LEU A 85 7.54 2.88 -2.07
C LEU A 85 8.18 1.95 -3.11
N TRP A 86 7.50 0.86 -3.48
CA TRP A 86 7.94 0.01 -4.59
C TRP A 86 8.01 0.78 -5.91
N GLY A 87 6.95 1.53 -6.23
CA GLY A 87 6.85 2.35 -7.44
C GLY A 87 7.85 3.51 -7.51
N CYS A 88 8.36 3.97 -6.37
CA CYS A 88 9.41 4.98 -6.27
C CYS A 88 10.81 4.37 -6.05
N GLU A 89 10.89 3.04 -6.02
CA GLU A 89 12.13 2.28 -5.82
C GLU A 89 12.84 2.58 -4.50
N ILE A 90 12.09 2.87 -3.43
CA ILE A 90 12.65 3.12 -2.10
C ILE A 90 12.95 1.79 -1.41
N ASP A 91 14.19 1.61 -0.97
CA ASP A 91 14.66 0.42 -0.25
C ASP A 91 14.75 0.66 1.26
N ASN A 92 15.16 1.86 1.66
CA ASN A 92 15.40 2.20 3.06
C ASN A 92 14.58 3.43 3.45
N LEU A 93 13.72 3.29 4.47
CA LEU A 93 12.91 4.40 4.96
C LEU A 93 12.46 4.15 6.41
N PHE A 94 12.49 5.21 7.21
CA PHE A 94 11.73 5.25 8.47
C PHE A 94 10.39 5.95 8.24
N VAL A 95 9.31 5.34 8.74
CA VAL A 95 7.95 5.87 8.66
C VAL A 95 7.43 6.07 10.08
N ASP A 96 7.49 7.29 10.59
CA ASP A 96 6.95 7.62 11.90
C ASP A 96 5.47 7.97 11.80
N ILE A 97 4.64 7.43 12.69
CA ILE A 97 3.19 7.59 12.62
C ILE A 97 2.54 7.60 14.01
N ASP A 98 1.61 8.54 14.24
CA ASP A 98 0.88 8.73 15.51
C ASP A 98 -0.58 8.24 15.45
N GLY A 99 -0.81 7.14 14.75
CA GLY A 99 -2.14 6.57 14.56
C GLY A 99 -2.13 5.06 14.36
N PRO A 100 -3.29 4.41 14.49
CA PRO A 100 -3.40 2.96 14.37
C PRO A 100 -3.29 2.45 12.93
N GLU A 101 -3.34 3.33 11.93
CA GLU A 101 -3.27 2.98 10.51
C GLU A 101 -2.63 4.10 9.68
N VAL A 102 -2.14 3.75 8.48
CA VAL A 102 -1.63 4.72 7.50
C VAL A 102 -2.81 5.58 6.96
N PRO A 103 -2.63 6.90 6.77
CA PRO A 103 -3.71 7.77 6.28
C PRO A 103 -4.18 7.33 4.88
N ALA A 104 -5.50 7.36 4.64
CA ALA A 104 -6.10 6.91 3.39
C ALA A 104 -5.75 7.81 2.19
N MET A 105 -5.44 9.08 2.45
CA MET A 105 -5.24 10.13 1.45
C MET A 105 -6.44 10.22 0.49
N ASP A 106 -6.25 10.02 -0.82
CA ASP A 106 -7.32 9.96 -1.82
C ASP A 106 -7.78 8.53 -2.13
N GLY A 107 -7.32 7.54 -1.35
CA GLY A 107 -7.58 6.13 -1.56
C GLY A 107 -6.61 5.43 -2.50
N SER A 108 -5.62 6.14 -3.05
CA SER A 108 -4.63 5.61 -3.98
C SER A 108 -3.20 5.74 -3.46
N ALA A 109 -2.23 5.29 -4.26
CA ALA A 109 -0.81 5.45 -3.98
C ALA A 109 -0.25 6.81 -4.47
N ALA A 110 -0.99 7.54 -5.32
CA ALA A 110 -0.51 8.75 -5.98
C ALA A 110 -0.10 9.88 -5.02
N PRO A 111 -0.83 10.16 -3.92
CA PRO A 111 -0.39 11.14 -2.93
C PRO A 111 0.96 10.78 -2.30
N PHE A 112 1.21 9.51 -2.04
CA PHE A 112 2.50 9.06 -1.50
C PHE A 112 3.62 9.15 -2.53
N VAL A 113 3.36 8.81 -3.80
CA VAL A 113 4.31 9.02 -4.90
C VAL A 113 4.71 10.50 -4.98
N PHE A 114 3.73 11.41 -4.93
CA PHE A 114 3.97 12.84 -4.92
C PHE A 114 4.87 13.28 -3.75
N LEU A 115 4.62 12.78 -2.54
CA LEU A 115 5.47 13.06 -1.37
C LEU A 115 6.92 12.62 -1.59
N MET A 116 7.15 11.41 -2.15
CA MET A 116 8.51 10.94 -2.44
C MET A 116 9.21 11.79 -3.51
N GLU A 117 8.48 12.23 -4.52
CA GLU A 117 9.02 13.11 -5.57
C GLU A 117 9.38 14.48 -5.01
N CYS A 118 8.55 15.05 -4.14
CA CYS A 118 8.86 16.30 -3.43
C CYS A 118 10.06 16.16 -2.48
N ALA A 119 10.16 15.04 -1.76
CA ALA A 119 11.28 14.75 -0.88
C ALA A 119 12.59 14.52 -1.67
N GLY A 120 12.48 14.06 -2.91
CA GLY A 120 13.59 13.63 -3.76
C GLY A 120 14.11 12.25 -3.36
N VAL A 121 14.63 11.49 -4.33
CA VAL A 121 15.19 10.16 -4.13
C VAL A 121 16.70 10.19 -4.37
N VAL A 122 17.47 9.53 -3.50
CA VAL A 122 18.93 9.44 -3.58
C VAL A 122 19.39 8.00 -3.50
N GLU A 123 20.40 7.67 -4.31
CA GLU A 123 21.11 6.39 -4.24
C GLU A 123 22.04 6.34 -3.03
N GLN A 124 22.24 5.14 -2.51
CA GLN A 124 23.12 4.84 -1.40
C GLN A 124 24.23 3.90 -1.88
N GLY A 125 25.40 3.94 -1.24
CA GLY A 125 26.61 3.21 -1.67
C GLY A 125 26.57 1.69 -1.48
N ALA A 126 25.44 1.04 -1.76
CA ALA A 126 25.26 -0.41 -1.65
C ALA A 126 24.31 -0.93 -2.75
N SER A 127 24.58 -2.14 -3.23
CA SER A 127 23.75 -2.79 -4.24
C SER A 127 22.34 -3.12 -3.72
N ARG A 128 21.34 -2.83 -4.53
CA ARG A 128 19.94 -3.20 -4.31
C ARG A 128 19.79 -4.72 -4.38
N GLN A 129 19.02 -5.28 -3.46
CA GLN A 129 18.67 -6.70 -3.45
C GLN A 129 17.29 -6.89 -4.08
N ALA A 130 17.10 -7.99 -4.80
CA ALA A 130 15.83 -8.37 -5.39
C ALA A 130 15.58 -9.86 -5.17
N VAL A 131 14.30 -10.24 -5.08
CA VAL A 131 13.89 -11.65 -5.00
C VAL A 131 13.67 -12.16 -6.42
N ARG A 132 14.46 -13.15 -6.84
CA ARG A 132 14.24 -13.85 -8.11
C ARG A 132 13.39 -15.10 -7.88
N VAL A 133 12.28 -15.20 -8.61
CA VAL A 133 11.45 -16.40 -8.63
C VAL A 133 12.14 -17.46 -9.49
N CYS A 134 12.70 -18.50 -8.86
CA CYS A 134 13.44 -19.56 -9.55
C CYS A 134 12.56 -20.76 -9.95
N ARG A 135 11.39 -20.89 -9.34
CA ARG A 135 10.42 -21.96 -9.61
C ARG A 135 9.01 -21.45 -9.36
N SER A 136 8.03 -22.04 -10.03
CA SER A 136 6.63 -21.69 -9.83
C SER A 136 6.17 -22.06 -8.42
N VAL A 137 5.42 -21.17 -7.79
CA VAL A 137 4.76 -21.37 -6.49
C VAL A 137 3.31 -20.93 -6.63
N GLU A 138 2.39 -21.71 -6.10
CA GLU A 138 0.96 -21.46 -6.21
C GLU A 138 0.25 -21.76 -4.90
N VAL A 139 -0.73 -20.92 -4.56
CA VAL A 139 -1.66 -21.12 -3.46
C VAL A 139 -3.08 -20.94 -3.98
N ILE A 140 -3.96 -21.86 -3.61
CA ILE A 140 -5.39 -21.87 -3.94
C ILE A 140 -6.18 -21.93 -2.64
N ASP A 141 -7.18 -21.07 -2.51
CA ASP A 141 -8.14 -21.06 -1.39
C ASP A 141 -9.57 -20.88 -1.94
N GLY A 142 -10.30 -22.00 -2.04
CA GLY A 142 -11.61 -22.04 -2.65
C GLY A 142 -11.57 -21.62 -4.13
N ASP A 143 -12.20 -20.50 -4.44
CA ASP A 143 -12.26 -19.87 -5.76
C ASP A 143 -11.12 -18.86 -6.02
N LYS A 144 -10.28 -18.58 -5.02
CA LYS A 144 -9.16 -17.63 -5.10
C LYS A 144 -7.85 -18.35 -5.42
N ARG A 145 -7.00 -17.70 -6.22
CA ARG A 145 -5.68 -18.20 -6.61
C ARG A 145 -4.67 -17.07 -6.66
N ILE A 146 -3.45 -17.34 -6.17
CA ILE A 146 -2.28 -16.51 -6.39
C ILE A 146 -1.10 -17.39 -6.79
N ALA A 147 -0.31 -16.95 -7.78
CA ALA A 147 0.84 -17.69 -8.27
C ALA A 147 2.02 -16.76 -8.55
N LEU A 148 3.23 -17.27 -8.34
CA LEU A 148 4.49 -16.68 -8.77
C LEU A 148 5.12 -17.64 -9.77
N THR A 149 5.52 -17.15 -10.94
CA THR A 149 6.20 -17.92 -11.98
C THR A 149 7.55 -17.28 -12.32
N PRO A 150 8.57 -18.07 -12.69
CA PRO A 150 9.84 -17.51 -13.14
C PRO A 150 9.67 -16.64 -14.39
N ALA A 151 10.21 -15.43 -14.34
CA ALA A 151 10.25 -14.48 -15.44
C ALA A 151 11.53 -13.63 -15.36
N ASP A 152 11.94 -13.06 -16.49
CA ASP A 152 13.08 -12.12 -16.54
C ASP A 152 12.65 -10.69 -16.13
N ASP A 153 11.37 -10.37 -16.32
CA ASP A 153 10.78 -9.06 -16.00
C ASP A 153 9.64 -9.19 -14.98
N PHE A 154 9.35 -8.09 -14.29
CA PHE A 154 8.21 -8.02 -13.35
C PHE A 154 6.90 -7.74 -14.09
N SER A 155 5.90 -8.57 -13.84
CA SER A 155 4.53 -8.38 -14.31
C SER A 155 3.54 -8.93 -13.29
N VAL A 156 2.31 -8.41 -13.34
CA VAL A 156 1.20 -8.83 -12.48
C VAL A 156 -0.04 -8.99 -13.34
N ASP A 157 -0.52 -10.23 -13.45
CA ASP A 157 -1.83 -10.54 -14.02
C ASP A 157 -2.86 -10.63 -12.90
N LEU A 158 -3.90 -9.79 -12.97
CA LEU A 158 -4.97 -9.75 -11.98
C LEU A 158 -6.32 -10.00 -12.66
N LEU A 159 -7.10 -10.90 -12.08
CA LEU A 159 -8.50 -11.12 -12.43
C LEU A 159 -9.36 -10.84 -11.20
N ILE A 160 -10.42 -10.07 -11.39
CA ILE A 160 -11.49 -9.87 -10.41
C ILE A 160 -12.78 -10.43 -10.98
N ASP A 161 -13.64 -10.95 -10.11
CA ASP A 161 -14.96 -11.49 -10.47
C ASP A 161 -15.97 -11.08 -9.40
N PHE A 162 -16.59 -9.91 -9.58
CA PHE A 162 -17.58 -9.37 -8.65
C PHE A 162 -19.00 -9.60 -9.17
N ASP A 163 -19.89 -10.07 -8.29
CA ASP A 163 -21.34 -10.14 -8.54
C ASP A 163 -21.99 -8.75 -8.42
N ASN A 164 -21.51 -7.81 -9.23
CA ASN A 164 -22.04 -6.47 -9.38
C ASN A 164 -21.90 -6.06 -10.85
N PRO A 165 -22.98 -5.67 -11.55
CA PRO A 165 -22.94 -5.40 -12.99
C PRO A 165 -22.04 -4.23 -13.39
N THR A 166 -21.68 -3.34 -12.45
CA THR A 166 -20.80 -2.20 -12.69
C THR A 166 -19.32 -2.62 -12.76
N ILE A 167 -18.92 -3.61 -11.96
CA ILE A 167 -17.55 -4.13 -11.94
C ILE A 167 -17.47 -5.39 -12.79
N ALA A 168 -18.33 -6.36 -12.52
CA ALA A 168 -18.39 -7.67 -13.16
C ALA A 168 -17.02 -8.38 -13.14
N ARG A 169 -16.85 -9.34 -14.05
CA ARG A 169 -15.58 -10.03 -14.26
C ARG A 169 -14.67 -9.20 -15.15
N GLN A 170 -13.47 -8.90 -14.67
CA GLN A 170 -12.47 -8.15 -15.42
C GLN A 170 -11.08 -8.76 -15.22
N SER A 171 -10.21 -8.56 -16.20
CA SER A 171 -8.80 -8.93 -16.11
C SER A 171 -7.92 -7.81 -16.63
N SER A 172 -6.79 -7.60 -15.97
CA SER A 172 -5.77 -6.65 -16.40
C SER A 172 -4.38 -7.25 -16.19
N CYS A 173 -3.45 -6.86 -17.04
CA CYS A 173 -2.04 -7.21 -16.94
C CYS A 173 -1.24 -5.93 -16.78
N PHE A 174 -0.47 -5.85 -15.71
CA PHE A 174 0.54 -4.81 -15.52
C PHE A 174 1.91 -5.37 -15.88
N HIS A 175 2.63 -4.68 -16.76
CA HIS A 175 4.00 -5.01 -17.11
C HIS A 175 4.87 -3.76 -17.00
N GLY A 176 5.88 -3.78 -16.12
CA GLY A 176 6.82 -2.69 -16.01
C GLY A 176 7.33 -2.43 -14.60
N GLY A 177 8.16 -1.38 -14.50
CA GLY A 177 8.73 -0.91 -13.23
C GLY A 177 8.17 0.45 -12.80
N SER A 178 9.04 1.27 -12.19
CA SER A 178 8.67 2.57 -11.60
C SER A 178 7.83 3.47 -12.52
N PHE A 179 8.25 3.65 -13.78
CA PHE A 179 7.56 4.55 -14.70
C PHE A 179 6.12 4.11 -14.98
N ALA A 180 5.92 2.84 -15.37
CA ALA A 180 4.61 2.28 -15.66
C ALA A 180 3.69 2.33 -14.43
N PHE A 181 4.22 2.03 -13.23
CA PHE A 181 3.46 2.13 -11.99
C PHE A 181 2.92 3.54 -11.77
N LYS A 182 3.77 4.56 -11.93
CA LYS A 182 3.37 5.96 -11.72
C LYS A 182 2.29 6.40 -12.70
N THR A 183 2.41 6.02 -13.97
CA THR A 183 1.49 6.45 -15.03
C THR A 183 0.19 5.66 -15.10
N GLU A 184 0.21 4.37 -14.76
CA GLU A 184 -0.91 3.46 -15.02
C GLU A 184 -1.63 3.00 -13.74
N ILE A 185 -0.91 2.86 -12.62
CA ILE A 185 -1.43 2.20 -11.40
C ILE A 185 -1.61 3.18 -10.25
N SER A 186 -0.69 4.12 -10.04
CA SER A 186 -0.61 4.89 -8.79
C SER A 186 -1.89 5.65 -8.42
N ARG A 187 -2.68 6.06 -9.42
CA ARG A 187 -3.92 6.83 -9.27
C ARG A 187 -5.18 5.97 -9.11
N ALA A 188 -5.05 4.65 -9.21
CA ALA A 188 -6.18 3.74 -8.97
C ALA A 188 -6.53 3.79 -7.48
N ARG A 189 -7.74 4.27 -7.17
CA ARG A 189 -8.26 4.38 -5.80
C ARG A 189 -8.83 3.04 -5.35
N THR A 190 -8.82 2.81 -4.05
CA THR A 190 -9.62 1.75 -3.41
C THR A 190 -11.11 1.96 -3.68
N PHE A 191 -11.89 0.89 -3.52
CA PHE A 191 -13.33 0.94 -3.68
C PHE A 191 -14.06 0.12 -2.62
N GLY A 192 -15.33 0.46 -2.40
CA GLY A 192 -16.23 -0.27 -1.52
C GLY A 192 -17.67 -0.18 -2.02
N PHE A 193 -18.53 -1.07 -1.53
CA PHE A 193 -19.92 -1.11 -1.96
C PHE A 193 -20.83 -0.30 -1.03
N ALA A 194 -21.73 0.50 -1.62
CA ALA A 194 -22.64 1.37 -0.88
C ALA A 194 -23.55 0.61 0.10
N ASN A 195 -23.97 -0.61 -0.25
CA ASN A 195 -24.79 -1.47 0.60
C ASN A 195 -24.03 -2.08 1.78
N GLU A 196 -22.69 -2.11 1.75
CA GLU A 196 -21.85 -2.66 2.83
C GLU A 196 -21.45 -1.61 3.87
N VAL A 197 -21.49 -0.31 3.50
CA VAL A 197 -21.03 0.80 4.35
C VAL A 197 -21.66 0.76 5.74
N ALA A 198 -22.97 0.57 5.84
CA ALA A 198 -23.67 0.55 7.12
C ALA A 198 -23.20 -0.61 8.02
N ALA A 199 -22.95 -1.78 7.45
CA ALA A 199 -22.44 -2.94 8.18
C ALA A 199 -20.98 -2.75 8.61
N LEU A 200 -20.14 -2.17 7.74
CA LEU A 200 -18.75 -1.82 8.06
C LEU A 200 -18.69 -0.82 9.22
N HIS A 201 -19.47 0.26 9.16
CA HIS A 201 -19.55 1.24 10.25
C HIS A 201 -20.00 0.60 11.57
N ALA A 202 -21.02 -0.26 11.52
CA ALA A 202 -21.49 -0.99 12.71
C ALA A 202 -20.42 -1.93 13.30
N ALA A 203 -19.52 -2.44 12.47
CA ALA A 203 -18.38 -3.26 12.87
C ALA A 203 -17.12 -2.45 13.24
N GLY A 204 -17.18 -1.11 13.21
CA GLY A 204 -16.06 -0.23 13.54
C GLY A 204 -15.04 -0.02 12.40
N PHE A 205 -15.44 -0.27 11.16
CA PHE A 205 -14.62 -0.08 9.96
C PHE A 205 -15.20 1.00 9.05
N ALA A 206 -14.37 1.47 8.12
CA ALA A 206 -14.68 2.50 7.13
C ALA A 206 -15.17 3.84 7.72
N LEU A 207 -14.87 4.12 8.99
CA LEU A 207 -15.34 5.32 9.70
C LEU A 207 -14.77 6.63 9.14
N GLY A 208 -13.63 6.56 8.44
CA GLY A 208 -13.03 7.68 7.71
C GLY A 208 -13.32 7.64 6.20
N GLY A 209 -14.12 6.69 5.73
CA GLY A 209 -14.44 6.52 4.32
C GLY A 209 -15.34 7.63 3.78
N SER A 210 -15.00 8.15 2.60
CA SER A 210 -15.78 9.16 1.88
C SER A 210 -15.61 9.01 0.37
N LEU A 211 -16.39 9.76 -0.41
CA LEU A 211 -16.22 9.83 -1.86
C LEU A 211 -14.90 10.50 -2.28
N GLU A 212 -14.21 11.16 -1.36
CA GLU A 212 -12.91 11.78 -1.61
C GLU A 212 -11.76 10.76 -1.54
N ASN A 213 -11.93 9.68 -0.77
CA ASN A 213 -10.87 8.69 -0.51
C ASN A 213 -11.23 7.25 -0.88
N ALA A 214 -12.38 7.03 -1.51
CA ALA A 214 -12.78 5.74 -2.06
C ALA A 214 -13.73 5.91 -3.24
N VAL A 215 -13.65 5.00 -4.21
CA VAL A 215 -14.70 4.82 -5.21
C VAL A 215 -15.84 4.03 -4.56
N VAL A 216 -17.04 4.60 -4.50
CA VAL A 216 -18.20 3.94 -3.90
C VAL A 216 -19.09 3.40 -5.01
N VAL A 217 -19.24 2.08 -5.04
CA VAL A 217 -20.00 1.36 -6.05
C VAL A 217 -21.40 1.07 -5.53
N GLY A 218 -22.41 1.59 -6.21
CA GLY A 218 -23.81 1.27 -5.99
C GLY A 218 -24.23 0.00 -6.73
N GLU A 219 -25.53 -0.24 -6.78
CA GLU A 219 -26.08 -1.44 -7.44
C GLU A 219 -25.75 -1.48 -8.94
N ASN A 220 -25.91 -0.35 -9.64
CA ASN A 220 -25.79 -0.27 -11.10
C ASN A 220 -24.94 0.92 -11.59
N ARG A 221 -24.20 1.59 -10.69
CA ARG A 221 -23.34 2.73 -11.04
C ARG A 221 -22.30 3.02 -9.97
N VAL A 222 -21.24 3.74 -10.35
CA VAL A 222 -20.35 4.45 -9.41
C VAL A 222 -21.06 5.71 -8.88
N LEU A 223 -20.87 6.02 -7.59
CA LEU A 223 -21.51 7.15 -6.91
C LEU A 223 -20.66 8.43 -6.92
N ASN A 224 -19.35 8.34 -7.10
CA ASN A 224 -18.45 9.50 -7.17
C ASN A 224 -18.81 10.38 -8.37
N GLU A 225 -18.88 11.70 -8.16
CA GLU A 225 -19.08 12.65 -9.25
C GLU A 225 -17.84 12.68 -10.16
N GLY A 226 -18.02 12.46 -11.47
CA GLY A 226 -16.94 12.40 -12.46
C GLY A 226 -16.42 10.98 -12.78
N GLY A 227 -16.87 9.97 -12.03
CA GLY A 227 -16.39 8.59 -12.14
C GLY A 227 -15.34 8.21 -11.11
#